data_AF-A0A5S4GAK5-F1
#
_entry.id   AF-A0A5S4GAK5-F1
#
_cell.length_a   1.000
_cell.length_b   1.000
_cell.length_c   1.000
_cell.angle_alpha   90.00
_cell.angle_beta   90.00
_cell.angle_gamma   90.00
#
_symmetry.space_group_name_H-M   'P 1'
#
loop_
_entity.id
_entity.type
_entity.pdbx_description
1 polymer ?
#
loop_
_entity_poly.entity_id
_entity_poly.type
_entity_poly.pdbx_seq_one_letter_code
_entity_poly.pdbx_strand_id
1 'polypeptide(L)'
;GERGRLVRSRLGRTCPPPSAGWRELTAAGDGEGEEPGDRRGAAAQALRSRGRFTRNFVVQATAADWALALLGSLRRRLTALGAASAGPGAPRLVFFQHDEVIVHTPAGLAGEVAEAVHAAAGEARRLLFGDTPVVFPMEIAVVDRYADAK
;
A
#
# COMPACT_ATOMS: atom_id res chain seq x y z
N GLY A 1 13.12 12.18 5.61
CA GLY A 1 14.17 11.42 6.31
C GLY A 1 14.48 12.09 7.64
N GLU A 2 15.56 11.64 8.29
CA GLU A 2 16.01 12.14 9.59
C GLU A 2 16.33 13.64 9.56
N ARG A 3 16.80 14.17 8.42
CA ARG A 3 17.01 15.61 8.17
C ARG A 3 15.73 16.44 8.03
N GLY A 4 14.58 15.96 8.50
CA GLY A 4 13.28 16.64 8.38
C GLY A 4 12.67 16.73 6.97
N ARG A 5 13.43 16.46 5.90
CA ARG A 5 12.96 16.50 4.50
C ARG A 5 11.84 15.49 4.25
N LEU A 6 10.97 15.82 3.30
CA LEU A 6 9.88 14.95 2.87
C LEU A 6 10.40 13.75 2.07
N VAL A 7 9.64 12.65 2.10
CA VAL A 7 9.84 11.48 1.25
C VAL A 7 8.57 11.20 0.45
N ARG A 8 8.69 10.46 -0.64
CA ARG A 8 7.57 10.14 -1.52
C ARG A 8 7.47 8.63 -1.77
N SER A 9 6.25 8.15 -1.97
CA SER A 9 5.99 6.81 -2.50
C SER A 9 6.40 6.71 -3.98
N ARG A 10 6.33 5.50 -4.56
CA ARG A 10 6.66 5.29 -5.97
C ARG A 10 5.84 6.15 -6.93
N LEU A 11 4.55 6.38 -6.64
CA LEU A 11 3.69 7.26 -7.45
C LEU A 11 3.64 8.72 -6.94
N GLY A 12 4.52 9.10 -6.02
CA GLY A 12 4.71 10.50 -5.63
C GLY A 12 3.91 10.99 -4.43
N ARG A 13 3.12 10.14 -3.74
CA ARG A 13 2.43 10.53 -2.50
C ARG A 13 3.47 10.96 -1.47
N THR A 14 3.30 12.16 -0.90
CA THR A 14 4.30 12.76 -0.03
C THR A 14 3.93 12.57 1.45
N CYS A 15 4.91 12.29 2.32
CA CYS A 15 4.66 12.16 3.75
C CYS A 15 4.33 13.52 4.40
N PRO A 16 3.59 13.55 5.52
CA PRO A 16 3.42 14.77 6.31
C PRO A 16 4.76 15.38 6.75
N PRO A 17 4.90 16.72 6.77
CA PRO A 17 6.08 17.39 7.31
C PRO A 17 6.24 17.10 8.81
N PRO A 18 7.46 17.23 9.37
CA PRO A 18 7.64 17.17 10.82
C PRO A 18 6.90 18.34 11.50
N SER A 19 6.50 18.17 12.76
CA SER A 19 5.86 19.23 13.54
C SER A 19 6.83 20.37 13.86
N ALA A 20 6.30 21.53 14.27
CA ALA A 20 7.13 22.66 14.73
C ALA A 20 8.02 22.27 15.92
N GLY A 21 7.44 21.63 16.94
CA GLY A 21 8.20 21.15 18.10
C GLY A 21 9.29 20.14 17.77
N TRP A 22 9.08 19.29 16.73
CA TRP A 22 10.16 18.43 16.24
C TRP A 22 11.31 19.25 15.65
N ARG A 23 11.02 20.30 14.87
CA ARG A 23 12.03 21.18 14.27
C ARG A 23 12.81 21.93 15.34
N GLU A 24 12.12 22.51 16.32
CA GLU A 24 12.75 23.21 17.45
C GLU A 24 13.65 22.28 18.26
N LEU A 25 13.16 21.06 18.58
CA LEU A 25 13.93 20.07 19.33
C LEU A 25 15.19 19.61 18.59
N THR A 26 15.17 19.59 17.26
CA THR A 26 16.27 19.07 16.43
C THR A 26 17.16 20.15 15.83
N ALA A 27 16.82 21.43 15.95
CA ALA A 27 17.61 22.55 15.44
C ALA A 27 18.90 22.81 16.24
N ALA A 28 18.98 22.35 17.49
CA ALA A 28 20.10 22.60 18.41
C ALA A 28 21.36 21.75 18.14
N GLY A 29 21.34 20.86 17.14
CA GLY A 29 22.47 19.97 16.82
C GLY A 29 23.69 20.65 16.19
N ASP A 30 23.55 21.90 15.74
CA ASP A 30 24.59 22.66 15.04
C ASP A 30 25.23 23.78 15.89
N GLY A 31 24.81 23.94 17.15
CA GLY A 31 25.30 25.00 18.05
C GLY A 31 26.31 24.50 19.09
N GLU A 32 27.43 25.22 19.25
CA GLU A 32 28.54 24.94 20.19
C GLU A 32 28.20 25.16 21.69
N GLY A 33 26.92 24.99 22.09
CA GLY A 33 26.47 25.16 23.47
C GLY A 33 26.36 23.84 24.26
N GLU A 34 26.69 23.88 25.55
CA GLU A 34 26.37 22.81 26.52
C GLU A 34 24.86 22.70 26.73
N GLU A 35 24.19 21.98 25.84
CA GLU A 35 22.80 21.57 26.04
C GLU A 35 22.72 20.47 27.11
N PRO A 36 21.75 20.53 28.04
CA PRO A 36 21.53 19.47 29.02
C PRO A 36 21.41 18.09 28.36
N GLY A 37 22.02 17.06 28.97
CA GLY A 37 22.08 15.70 28.41
C GLY A 37 20.72 15.13 28.01
N ASP A 38 19.67 15.44 28.77
CA ASP A 38 18.29 15.02 28.50
C ASP A 38 17.76 15.57 27.17
N ARG A 39 18.09 16.82 26.84
CA ARG A 39 17.63 17.46 25.59
C ARG A 39 18.35 16.89 24.38
N ARG A 40 19.66 16.67 24.47
CA ARG A 40 20.45 16.00 23.42
C ARG A 40 19.93 14.58 23.16
N GLY A 41 19.60 13.83 24.23
CA GLY A 41 18.98 12.51 24.14
C GLY A 41 17.63 12.53 23.43
N ALA A 42 16.74 13.45 23.81
CA ALA A 42 15.43 13.63 23.20
C ALA A 42 15.51 14.00 21.70
N ALA A 43 16.43 14.91 21.33
CA ALA A 43 16.66 15.28 19.93
C ALA A 43 17.14 14.09 19.09
N ALA A 44 18.11 13.33 19.58
CA ALA A 44 18.59 12.13 18.90
C ALA A 44 17.49 11.07 18.74
N GLN A 45 16.64 10.89 19.75
CA GLN A 45 15.47 10.01 19.66
C GLN A 45 14.46 10.51 18.62
N ALA A 46 14.18 11.80 18.58
CA ALA A 46 13.26 12.41 17.62
C ALA A 46 13.74 12.25 16.16
N LEU A 47 15.05 12.41 15.91
CA LEU A 47 15.68 12.14 14.61
C LEU A 47 15.49 10.68 14.20
N ARG A 48 15.86 9.72 15.07
CA ARG A 48 15.71 8.28 14.79
C ARG A 48 14.25 7.88 14.53
N SER A 49 13.32 8.40 15.32
CA SER A 49 11.88 8.14 15.15
C SER A 49 11.35 8.67 13.82
N ARG A 50 11.79 9.87 13.40
CA ARG A 50 11.49 10.40 12.06
C ARG A 50 12.11 9.54 10.95
N GLY A 51 13.31 9.03 11.16
CA GLY A 51 13.97 8.07 10.26
C GLY A 51 13.16 6.80 10.06
N ARG A 52 12.69 6.16 11.15
CA ARG A 52 11.82 4.98 11.09
C ARG A 52 10.49 5.29 10.41
N PHE A 53 9.82 6.38 10.80
CA PHE A 53 8.57 6.82 10.18
C PHE A 53 8.70 6.99 8.66
N THR A 54 9.73 7.71 8.19
CA THR A 54 9.89 7.98 6.76
C THR A 54 10.30 6.75 5.96
N ARG A 55 11.06 5.81 6.52
CA ARG A 55 11.33 4.50 5.89
C ARG A 55 10.04 3.69 5.75
N ASN A 56 9.27 3.56 6.82
CA ASN A 56 7.99 2.85 6.81
C ASN A 56 7.02 3.49 5.82
N PHE A 57 6.95 4.82 5.77
CA PHE A 57 6.09 5.56 4.84
C PHE A 57 6.39 5.19 3.40
N VAL A 58 7.66 5.16 2.98
CA VAL A 58 8.01 4.83 1.59
C VAL A 58 7.50 3.43 1.22
N VAL A 59 7.69 2.44 2.09
CA VAL A 59 7.25 1.06 1.85
C VAL A 59 5.73 0.97 1.84
N GLN A 60 5.07 1.42 2.90
CA GLN A 60 3.62 1.31 3.07
C GLN A 60 2.84 2.12 2.04
N ALA A 61 3.27 3.35 1.76
CA ALA A 61 2.59 4.19 0.76
C ALA A 61 2.79 3.65 -0.66
N THR A 62 3.94 3.03 -0.96
CA THR A 62 4.15 2.36 -2.24
C THR A 62 3.33 1.07 -2.35
N ALA A 63 3.21 0.30 -1.27
CA ALA A 63 2.31 -0.85 -1.23
C ALA A 63 0.84 -0.42 -1.43
N ALA A 64 0.42 0.68 -0.80
CA ALA A 64 -0.91 1.25 -1.01
C ALA A 64 -1.11 1.75 -2.46
N ASP A 65 -0.08 2.34 -3.08
CA ASP A 65 -0.13 2.72 -4.50
C ASP A 65 -0.37 1.50 -5.39
N TRP A 66 0.33 0.39 -5.10
CA TRP A 66 0.19 -0.85 -5.83
C TRP A 66 -1.22 -1.43 -5.67
N ALA A 67 -1.70 -1.49 -4.43
CA ALA A 67 -3.03 -1.98 -4.12
C ALA A 67 -4.11 -1.15 -4.83
N LEU A 68 -4.00 0.18 -4.85
CA LEU A 68 -4.94 1.05 -5.57
C LEU A 68 -4.93 0.78 -7.09
N ALA A 69 -3.76 0.56 -7.68
CA ALA A 69 -3.65 0.18 -9.10
C ALA A 69 -4.30 -1.18 -9.38
N LEU A 70 -4.08 -2.17 -8.49
CA LEU A 70 -4.71 -3.49 -8.55
C LEU A 70 -6.24 -3.36 -8.47
N LEU A 71 -6.76 -2.64 -7.48
CA LEU A 71 -8.19 -2.44 -7.29
C LEU A 71 -8.84 -1.74 -8.49
N GLY A 72 -8.14 -0.76 -9.08
CA GLY A 72 -8.58 -0.08 -10.29
C GLY A 72 -8.66 -1.02 -11.50
N SER A 73 -7.62 -1.83 -11.75
CA SER A 73 -7.63 -2.82 -12.83
C SER A 73 -8.68 -3.90 -12.62
N LEU A 74 -8.75 -4.46 -11.41
CA LEU A 74 -9.69 -5.52 -11.06
C LEU A 74 -11.14 -5.07 -11.25
N ARG A 75 -11.52 -3.89 -10.75
CA ARG A 75 -12.87 -3.36 -10.93
C ARG A 75 -13.29 -3.29 -12.40
N ARG A 76 -12.41 -2.79 -13.29
CA ARG A 76 -12.70 -2.74 -14.73
C ARG A 76 -12.94 -4.14 -15.32
N ARG A 77 -12.12 -5.12 -14.93
CA ARG A 77 -12.24 -6.51 -15.39
C ARG A 77 -13.53 -7.18 -14.90
N LEU A 78 -13.85 -7.04 -13.61
CA LEU A 78 -15.09 -7.56 -13.03
C LEU A 78 -16.34 -6.95 -13.68
N THR A 79 -16.31 -5.64 -13.99
CA THR A 79 -17.39 -4.98 -14.73
C THR A 79 -17.58 -5.58 -16.12
N ALA A 80 -16.49 -5.86 -16.84
CA ALA A 80 -16.55 -6.49 -18.17
C ALA A 80 -17.12 -7.92 -18.11
N LEU A 81 -16.67 -8.73 -17.14
CA LEU A 81 -17.20 -10.08 -16.92
C LEU A 81 -18.70 -10.05 -16.60
N GLY A 82 -19.12 -9.12 -15.73
CA GLY A 82 -20.52 -8.94 -15.39
C GLY A 82 -21.39 -8.52 -16.58
N ALA A 83 -20.87 -7.72 -17.50
CA ALA A 83 -21.58 -7.30 -18.71
C ALA A 83 -21.70 -8.42 -19.76
N ALA A 84 -20.75 -9.35 -19.79
CA ALA A 84 -20.76 -10.49 -20.71
C ALA A 84 -21.63 -11.67 -20.24
N SER A 85 -21.96 -11.72 -18.95
CA SER A 85 -22.77 -12.80 -18.37
C SER A 85 -24.25 -12.65 -18.69
N ALA A 86 -24.87 -13.70 -19.24
CA ALA A 86 -26.30 -13.77 -19.51
C ALA A 86 -27.15 -14.23 -18.30
N GLY A 87 -26.50 -14.59 -17.18
CA GLY A 87 -27.15 -15.12 -15.97
C GLY A 87 -27.35 -14.08 -14.86
N PRO A 88 -28.09 -14.43 -13.79
CA PRO A 88 -28.28 -13.54 -12.65
C PRO A 88 -26.98 -13.34 -11.87
N GLY A 89 -26.62 -12.07 -11.64
CA GLY A 89 -25.48 -11.66 -10.82
C GLY A 89 -24.22 -11.34 -11.63
N ALA A 90 -23.43 -10.41 -11.10
CA ALA A 90 -22.14 -9.99 -11.65
C ALA A 90 -21.06 -10.10 -10.57
N PRO A 91 -19.79 -10.39 -10.92
CA PRO A 91 -18.70 -10.34 -9.96
C PRO A 91 -18.58 -8.94 -9.32
N ARG A 92 -18.48 -8.88 -8.00
CA ARG A 92 -18.34 -7.63 -7.23
C ARG A 92 -17.17 -7.74 -6.27
N LEU A 93 -16.27 -6.77 -6.30
CA LEU A 93 -15.33 -6.54 -5.21
C LEU A 93 -16.12 -6.04 -3.99
N VAL A 94 -16.21 -6.87 -2.95
CA VAL A 94 -17.01 -6.60 -1.75
C VAL A 94 -16.17 -6.13 -0.57
N PHE A 95 -14.87 -6.46 -0.55
CA PHE A 95 -13.99 -6.05 0.55
C PHE A 95 -12.54 -5.91 0.09
N PHE A 96 -11.80 -5.09 0.81
CA PHE A 96 -10.35 -4.91 0.66
C PHE A 96 -9.74 -4.67 2.04
N GLN A 97 -8.80 -5.53 2.44
CA GLN A 97 -8.05 -5.43 3.67
C GLN A 97 -6.56 -5.40 3.33
N HIS A 98 -6.07 -4.27 2.83
CA HIS A 98 -4.65 -3.98 2.54
C HIS A 98 -3.92 -4.95 1.59
N ASP A 99 -3.69 -6.18 2.02
CA ASP A 99 -3.11 -7.31 1.29
C ASP A 99 -4.16 -8.30 0.78
N GLU A 100 -5.41 -8.21 1.25
CA GLU A 100 -6.50 -9.11 0.85
C GLU A 100 -7.59 -8.39 0.03
N VAL A 101 -8.09 -9.05 -1.02
CA VAL A 101 -9.27 -8.64 -1.80
C VAL A 101 -10.31 -9.74 -1.77
N ILE A 102 -11.58 -9.37 -1.56
CA ILE A 102 -12.69 -10.32 -1.58
C ILE A 102 -13.61 -9.97 -2.72
N VAL A 103 -13.85 -10.95 -3.60
CA VAL A 103 -14.79 -10.85 -4.70
C VAL A 103 -15.93 -11.82 -4.47
N HIS A 104 -17.16 -11.31 -4.42
CA HIS A 104 -18.35 -12.15 -4.49
C HIS A 104 -18.75 -12.32 -5.95
N THR A 105 -18.92 -13.56 -6.40
CA THR A 105 -19.17 -13.88 -7.81
C THR A 105 -20.06 -15.11 -7.95
N PRO A 106 -20.89 -15.20 -9.01
CA PRO A 106 -21.51 -16.47 -9.39
C PRO A 106 -20.46 -17.58 -9.54
N ALA A 107 -20.79 -18.80 -9.11
CA ALA A 107 -19.87 -19.93 -9.11
C ALA A 107 -19.27 -20.23 -10.50
N GLY A 108 -20.08 -20.12 -11.56
CA GLY A 108 -19.62 -20.33 -12.94
C GLY A 108 -18.58 -19.30 -13.42
N LEU A 109 -18.45 -18.15 -12.75
CA LEU A 109 -17.48 -17.11 -13.09
C LEU A 109 -16.24 -17.13 -12.18
N ALA A 110 -16.16 -18.04 -11.20
CA ALA A 110 -15.08 -18.06 -10.22
C ALA A 110 -13.69 -18.18 -10.87
N GLY A 111 -13.54 -19.03 -11.90
CA GLY A 111 -12.30 -19.17 -12.65
C GLY A 111 -11.89 -17.88 -13.37
N GLU A 112 -12.83 -17.25 -14.08
CA GLU A 112 -12.57 -15.99 -14.79
C GLU A 112 -12.23 -14.84 -13.84
N VAL A 113 -12.84 -14.83 -12.65
CA VAL A 113 -12.50 -13.88 -11.59
C VAL A 113 -11.08 -14.12 -11.06
N ALA A 114 -10.67 -15.37 -10.86
CA ALA A 114 -9.31 -15.69 -10.43
C ALA A 114 -8.27 -15.19 -11.46
N GLU A 115 -8.51 -15.45 -12.75
CA GLU A 115 -7.69 -14.92 -13.84
C GLU A 115 -7.68 -13.38 -13.87
N ALA A 116 -8.83 -12.74 -13.61
CA ALA A 116 -8.91 -11.29 -13.54
C ALA A 116 -8.09 -10.70 -12.37
N VAL A 117 -8.03 -11.38 -11.22
CA VAL A 117 -7.19 -10.99 -10.07
C VAL A 117 -5.71 -11.11 -10.43
N HIS A 118 -5.27 -12.23 -11.00
CA HIS A 118 -3.88 -12.40 -11.43
C HIS A 118 -3.48 -11.37 -12.51
N ALA A 119 -4.34 -11.13 -13.49
CA ALA A 119 -4.10 -10.14 -14.53
C ALA A 119 -4.02 -8.71 -13.98
N ALA A 120 -4.89 -8.36 -13.01
CA ALA A 120 -4.85 -7.07 -12.34
C ALA A 120 -3.57 -6.88 -11.51
N ALA A 121 -3.12 -7.91 -10.79
CA ALA A 121 -1.86 -7.89 -10.05
C ALA A 121 -0.65 -7.71 -10.98
N GLY A 122 -0.62 -8.44 -12.10
CA GLY A 122 0.42 -8.29 -13.11
C GLY A 122 0.46 -6.90 -13.76
N GLU A 123 -0.71 -6.31 -14.02
CA GLU A 123 -0.82 -4.94 -14.53
C GLU A 123 -0.32 -3.92 -13.50
N ALA A 124 -0.78 -4.00 -12.25
CA ALA A 124 -0.34 -3.12 -11.16
C ALA A 124 1.18 -3.21 -10.93
N ARG A 125 1.76 -4.42 -10.99
CA ARG A 125 3.21 -4.62 -10.92
C ARG A 125 3.92 -3.82 -12.02
N ARG A 126 3.52 -4.03 -13.28
CA ARG A 126 4.16 -3.36 -14.43
C ARG A 126 4.01 -1.85 -14.37
N LEU A 127 2.85 -1.33 -13.94
CA LEU A 127 2.62 0.11 -13.83
C LEU A 127 3.55 0.79 -12.83
N LEU A 128 3.82 0.17 -11.68
CA LEU A 128 4.63 0.79 -10.61
C LEU A 128 6.12 0.49 -10.73
N PHE A 129 6.46 -0.72 -11.18
CA PHE A 129 7.83 -1.25 -11.10
C PHE A 129 8.43 -1.57 -12.47
N GLY A 130 7.65 -1.51 -13.56
CA GLY A 130 8.11 -1.88 -14.89
C GLY A 130 8.39 -3.37 -15.02
N ASP A 131 9.41 -3.71 -15.80
CA ASP A 131 9.94 -5.06 -15.84
C ASP A 131 10.82 -5.31 -14.60
N THR A 132 10.50 -6.38 -13.87
CA THR A 132 11.17 -6.71 -12.61
C THR A 132 11.17 -8.22 -12.40
N PRO A 133 12.28 -8.80 -11.88
CA PRO A 133 12.34 -10.21 -11.53
C PRO A 133 11.55 -10.54 -10.25
N VAL A 134 11.11 -9.52 -9.51
CA VAL A 134 10.36 -9.72 -8.26
C VAL A 134 8.95 -10.23 -8.56
N VAL A 135 8.59 -11.33 -7.91
CA VAL A 135 7.26 -11.95 -8.00
C VAL A 135 6.36 -11.40 -6.91
N PHE A 136 5.11 -11.11 -7.27
CA PHE A 136 4.06 -10.58 -6.39
C PHE A 136 2.95 -11.63 -6.36
N PRO A 137 3.09 -12.68 -5.53
CA PRO A 137 2.13 -13.78 -5.51
C PRO A 137 0.76 -13.28 -5.03
N MET A 138 -0.29 -13.81 -5.65
CA MET A 138 -1.68 -13.65 -5.21
C MET A 138 -2.23 -15.06 -5.00
N GLU A 139 -2.37 -15.47 -3.75
CA GLU A 139 -3.04 -16.72 -3.42
C GLU A 139 -4.55 -16.50 -3.48
N ILE A 140 -5.28 -17.43 -4.10
CA ILE A 140 -6.72 -17.31 -4.31
C ILE A 140 -7.39 -18.56 -3.75
N ALA A 141 -8.33 -18.35 -2.83
CA ALA A 141 -9.24 -19.37 -2.34
C ALA A 141 -10.65 -19.08 -2.87
N VAL A 142 -11.26 -20.06 -3.52
CA VAL A 142 -12.67 -20.00 -3.95
C VAL A 142 -13.48 -20.79 -2.94
N VAL A 143 -14.34 -20.10 -2.19
CA VAL A 143 -15.11 -20.67 -1.08
C VAL A 143 -16.54 -20.15 -1.07
N ASP A 144 -17.48 -20.94 -0.54
CA ASP A 144 -18.89 -20.56 -0.44
C ASP A 144 -19.14 -19.56 0.70
N ARG A 145 -18.33 -19.63 1.77
CA ARG A 145 -18.39 -18.71 2.92
C ARG A 145 -17.02 -18.19 3.27
N TYR A 146 -16.95 -16.89 3.59
CA TYR A 146 -15.68 -16.23 3.91
C TYR A 146 -14.93 -16.87 5.09
N ALA A 147 -15.65 -17.46 6.05
CA ALA A 147 -15.03 -18.17 7.17
C ALA A 147 -14.20 -19.42 6.77
N ASP A 148 -14.35 -19.91 5.53
CA ASP A 148 -13.56 -21.01 4.98
C ASP A 148 -12.35 -20.56 4.16
N ALA A 149 -12.14 -19.25 4.00
CA ALA A 149 -11.03 -18.71 3.22
C ALA A 149 -9.65 -18.86 3.92
N LYS A 150 -9.54 -19.72 4.94
CA LYS A 150 -8.32 -19.96 5.73
C LYS A 150 -8.09 -21.44 6.02
#